data_AF-A0A024TD41-F1
#
_entry.id   AF-A0A024TD41-F1
#
_cell.length_a   1.000
_cell.length_b   1.000
_cell.length_c   1.000
_cell.angle_alpha   90.00
_cell.angle_beta   90.00
_cell.angle_gamma   90.00
#
_symmetry.space_group_name_H-M   'P 1'
#
loop_
_entity.id
_entity.type
_entity.pdbx_description
1 polymer ?
#
loop_
_entity_poly.entity_id
_entity_poly.type
_entity_poly.pdbx_seq_one_letter_code
_entity_poly.pdbx_strand_id
1 'polypeptide(L)'
;MSIWPKKAWSIEEELLKKKNKSIEEKYQSLLGEYQELRVANAKSMAKLRELERYKEISDDIVNSASTSRRMEEKERIEITSQMQQYRDKLEEAVENICFLEKENKRLKADVTSAKLDATTSNVLLKTLDDSKSKLHSTESRLQMMRIEILELKNRKADLNSQVQDLKARLHSAETLAERKSDECKRLTSKLESVESAWDSTRSQNSRIQKEIRTVAEVADINRELSEKSKHRIASLENEVDALQLKLKTRERTIDELRTDNVDVRTELNVLKKDFSELQAINKDLRRLSTEHNKHDKDTEHALSMHETEIKCLREMNRSSNERIDELSAENAKLQAQLLDVHGDFLKKVQSDASWKHKEKEKLRREVEEEMDVLKKPRVCKNCHESFTLEKNNAQSCTYHPGRYLPRQYPLEGYSWSCCCKRDISSRPCKFAGRHVERETL
;
A
#
# COMPACT_ATOMS: atom_id res chain seq x y z
N MET A 1 61.56 144.23 258.96
CA MET A 1 62.19 145.07 259.99
C MET A 1 62.48 146.44 259.40
N SER A 2 62.86 147.42 260.24
CA SER A 2 63.05 148.84 259.90
C SER A 2 61.76 149.60 259.59
N ILE A 3 61.62 150.79 260.19
CA ILE A 3 60.37 151.57 260.26
C ILE A 3 60.71 153.04 260.02
N TRP A 4 59.98 153.70 259.12
CA TRP A 4 60.01 155.16 258.90
C TRP A 4 58.57 155.72 258.86
N PRO A 5 58.36 157.01 259.19
CA PRO A 5 57.03 157.52 259.54
C PRO A 5 56.10 157.73 258.33
N LYS A 6 54.81 157.46 258.54
CA LYS A 6 53.74 157.78 257.59
C LYS A 6 53.45 159.28 257.63
N LYS A 7 53.61 159.97 256.50
CA LYS A 7 53.06 161.31 256.26
C LYS A 7 51.61 161.16 255.78
N ALA A 8 50.68 161.98 256.26
CA ALA A 8 49.32 161.98 255.73
C ALA A 8 49.32 162.50 254.28
N TRP A 9 48.67 161.78 253.37
CA TRP A 9 48.50 162.17 251.97
C TRP A 9 47.30 163.11 251.81
N SER A 10 47.33 163.97 250.81
CA SER A 10 46.18 164.84 250.52
C SER A 10 45.05 164.04 249.87
N ILE A 11 43.79 164.44 250.12
CA ILE A 11 42.58 163.87 249.49
C ILE A 11 42.69 163.89 247.94
N GLU A 12 43.42 164.87 247.43
CA GLU A 12 43.69 165.08 246.00
C GLU A 12 44.50 163.95 245.35
N GLU A 13 45.41 163.30 246.09
CA GLU A 13 46.26 162.21 245.58
C GLU A 13 45.49 160.89 245.43
N GLU A 14 44.51 160.59 246.30
CA GLU A 14 43.64 159.42 246.13
C GLU A 14 42.72 159.55 244.90
N LEU A 15 42.22 160.76 244.63
CA LEU A 15 41.36 161.03 243.47
C LEU A 15 42.11 160.83 242.15
N LEU A 16 43.37 161.31 242.05
CA LEU A 16 44.22 161.00 240.89
C LEU A 16 44.42 159.50 240.71
N LYS A 17 44.67 158.76 241.80
CA LYS A 17 44.97 157.32 241.76
C LYS A 17 43.78 156.49 241.24
N LYS A 18 42.56 156.83 241.66
CA LYS A 18 41.31 156.24 241.10
C LYS A 18 41.13 156.61 239.62
N LYS A 19 41.38 157.86 239.25
CA LYS A 19 41.21 158.34 237.87
C LYS A 19 42.18 157.64 236.90
N ASN A 20 43.44 157.47 237.29
CA ASN A 20 44.43 156.74 236.49
C ASN A 20 44.06 155.25 236.33
N LYS A 21 43.61 154.57 237.40
CA LYS A 21 43.18 153.16 237.29
C LYS A 21 42.01 152.98 236.31
N SER A 22 41.04 153.90 236.31
CA SER A 22 39.91 153.87 235.36
C SER A 22 40.33 154.17 233.91
N ILE A 23 41.39 154.97 233.70
CA ILE A 23 41.98 155.21 232.37
C ILE A 23 42.73 153.96 231.89
N GLU A 24 43.51 153.33 232.76
CA GLU A 24 44.22 152.06 232.48
C GLU A 24 43.22 150.96 232.07
N GLU A 25 42.16 150.75 232.85
CA GLU A 25 41.10 149.77 232.55
C GLU A 25 40.42 150.02 231.19
N LYS A 26 40.17 151.29 230.83
CA LYS A 26 39.65 151.65 229.49
C LYS A 26 40.66 151.40 228.38
N TYR A 27 41.95 151.66 228.61
CA TYR A 27 43.00 151.42 227.62
C TYR A 27 43.19 149.93 227.35
N GLN A 28 43.14 149.09 228.39
CA GLN A 28 43.16 147.64 228.27
C GLN A 28 41.90 147.09 227.55
N SER A 29 40.70 147.65 227.81
CA SER A 29 39.48 147.31 227.06
C SER A 29 39.62 147.60 225.56
N LEU A 30 40.10 148.81 225.22
CA LEU A 30 40.28 149.24 223.83
C LEU A 30 41.34 148.41 223.08
N LEU A 31 42.38 147.96 223.79
CA LEU A 31 43.36 146.99 223.28
C LEU A 31 42.74 145.62 222.99
N GLY A 32 41.82 145.16 223.86
CA GLY A 32 41.02 143.96 223.62
C GLY A 32 40.15 144.09 222.37
N GLU A 33 39.33 145.14 222.29
CA GLU A 33 38.46 145.44 221.15
C GLU A 33 39.23 145.55 219.82
N TYR A 34 40.39 146.21 219.83
CA TYR A 34 41.27 146.30 218.66
C TYR A 34 41.82 144.93 218.23
N GLN A 35 42.22 144.08 219.19
CA GLN A 35 42.71 142.73 218.90
C GLN A 35 41.59 141.82 218.39
N GLU A 36 40.36 141.94 218.91
CA GLU A 36 39.19 141.25 218.40
C GLU A 36 38.84 141.70 216.97
N LEU A 37 38.81 143.01 216.69
CA LEU A 37 38.63 143.56 215.34
C LEU A 37 39.69 143.07 214.36
N ARG A 38 40.95 142.97 214.80
CA ARG A 38 42.04 142.41 213.99
C ARG A 38 41.84 140.93 213.67
N VAL A 39 41.37 140.13 214.63
CA VAL A 39 41.01 138.71 214.42
C VAL A 39 39.77 138.58 213.53
N ALA A 40 38.77 139.44 213.68
CA ALA A 40 37.58 139.47 212.83
C ALA A 40 37.91 139.83 211.38
N ASN A 41 38.79 140.82 211.16
CA ASN A 41 39.29 141.17 209.84
C ASN A 41 40.10 140.02 209.22
N ALA A 42 40.97 139.35 209.99
CA ALA A 42 41.68 138.16 209.53
C ALA A 42 40.75 137.01 209.13
N LYS A 43 39.66 136.77 209.90
CA LYS A 43 38.60 135.81 209.53
C LYS A 43 37.86 136.23 208.26
N SER A 44 37.53 137.51 208.11
CA SER A 44 36.89 138.06 206.90
C SER A 44 37.75 137.86 205.66
N MET A 45 39.03 138.24 205.72
CA MET A 45 40.00 138.04 204.62
C MET A 45 40.24 136.56 204.30
N ALA A 46 40.19 135.66 205.30
CA ALA A 46 40.23 134.22 205.06
C ALA A 46 38.96 133.71 204.34
N LYS A 47 37.78 134.22 204.71
CA LYS A 47 36.50 133.91 204.07
C LYS A 47 36.42 134.45 202.64
N LEU A 48 36.98 135.63 202.39
CA LEU A 48 37.05 136.23 201.06
C LEU A 48 37.91 135.36 200.12
N ARG A 49 39.09 134.92 200.56
CA ARG A 49 39.95 133.95 199.84
C ARG A 49 39.32 132.58 199.62
N GLU A 50 38.39 132.18 200.50
CA GLU A 50 37.62 130.96 200.33
C GLU A 50 36.56 131.12 199.23
N LEU A 51 35.86 132.27 199.20
CA LEU A 51 34.91 132.63 198.14
C LEU A 51 35.60 132.84 196.79
N GLU A 52 36.81 133.43 196.76
CA GLU A 52 37.63 133.56 195.55
C GLU A 52 37.94 132.17 194.96
N ARG A 53 38.36 131.20 195.78
CA ARG A 53 38.56 129.81 195.33
C ARG A 53 37.27 129.13 194.88
N TYR A 54 36.14 129.34 195.57
CA TYR A 54 34.85 128.80 195.10
C TYR A 54 34.42 129.41 193.76
N LYS A 55 34.70 130.69 193.52
CA LYS A 55 34.49 131.33 192.22
C LYS A 55 35.41 130.75 191.14
N GLU A 56 36.70 130.63 191.43
CA GLU A 56 37.69 130.03 190.52
C GLU A 56 37.28 128.59 190.11
N ILE A 57 36.95 127.74 191.09
CA ILE A 57 36.42 126.39 190.85
C ILE A 57 35.10 126.42 190.04
N SER A 58 34.20 127.36 190.30
CA SER A 58 32.95 127.50 189.57
C SER A 58 33.16 127.95 188.12
N ASP A 59 34.07 128.91 187.89
CA ASP A 59 34.42 129.41 186.57
C ASP A 59 35.12 128.29 185.77
N ASP A 60 36.01 127.50 186.39
CA ASP A 60 36.63 126.32 185.77
C ASP A 60 35.63 125.21 185.42
N ILE A 61 34.66 124.93 186.29
CA ILE A 61 33.58 123.97 186.01
C ILE A 61 32.71 124.46 184.84
N VAL A 62 32.37 125.76 184.80
CA VAL A 62 31.59 126.34 183.70
C VAL A 62 32.38 126.36 182.39
N ASN A 63 33.68 126.70 182.43
CA ASN A 63 34.56 126.71 181.27
C ASN A 63 34.81 125.31 180.71
N SER A 64 35.06 124.32 181.57
CA SER A 64 35.23 122.92 181.15
C SER A 64 33.94 122.33 180.59
N ALA A 65 32.78 122.53 181.24
CA ALA A 65 31.48 122.10 180.71
C ALA A 65 31.09 122.80 179.39
N SER A 66 31.40 124.09 179.25
CA SER A 66 31.25 124.86 178.00
C SER A 66 32.14 124.30 176.89
N THR A 67 33.37 123.91 177.22
CA THR A 67 34.33 123.33 176.26
C THR A 67 33.95 121.91 175.86
N SER A 68 33.52 121.07 176.81
CA SER A 68 32.99 119.72 176.55
C SER A 68 31.79 119.79 175.60
N ARG A 69 30.78 120.62 175.92
CA ARG A 69 29.60 120.81 175.06
C ARG A 69 29.95 121.32 173.66
N ARG A 70 30.99 122.15 173.52
CA ARG A 70 31.51 122.60 172.21
C ARG A 70 32.24 121.51 171.43
N MET A 71 32.79 120.49 172.10
CA MET A 71 33.36 119.31 171.43
C MET A 71 32.25 118.31 171.07
N GLU A 72 31.34 118.00 172.00
CA GLU A 72 30.16 117.17 171.77
C GLU A 72 29.30 117.68 170.60
N GLU A 73 29.12 119.00 170.47
CA GLU A 73 28.37 119.59 169.37
C GLU A 73 29.14 119.55 168.04
N LYS A 74 30.47 119.68 168.06
CA LYS A 74 31.30 119.44 166.85
C LYS A 74 31.21 117.99 166.40
N GLU A 75 31.32 117.04 167.32
CA GLU A 75 31.19 115.60 167.06
C GLU A 75 29.79 115.27 166.53
N ARG A 76 28.73 115.86 167.12
CA ARG A 76 27.36 115.77 166.60
C ARG A 76 27.27 116.28 165.15
N ILE A 77 27.83 117.45 164.86
CA ILE A 77 27.81 118.05 163.52
C ILE A 77 28.60 117.18 162.53
N GLU A 78 29.77 116.68 162.92
CA GLU A 78 30.61 115.82 162.09
C GLU A 78 29.93 114.47 161.80
N ILE A 79 29.41 113.79 162.82
CA ILE A 79 28.63 112.55 162.68
C ILE A 79 27.39 112.79 161.80
N THR A 80 26.70 113.92 161.96
CA THR A 80 25.54 114.28 161.12
C THR A 80 25.96 114.51 159.66
N SER A 81 27.11 115.15 159.42
CA SER A 81 27.69 115.35 158.08
C SER A 81 28.11 114.03 157.44
N GLN A 82 28.84 113.18 158.16
CA GLN A 82 29.21 111.84 157.69
C GLN A 82 27.97 111.00 157.38
N MET A 83 26.95 111.02 158.25
CA MET A 83 25.67 110.34 158.03
C MET A 83 24.89 110.89 156.83
N GLN A 84 25.02 112.19 156.50
CA GLN A 84 24.46 112.72 155.26
C GLN A 84 25.24 112.21 154.05
N GLN A 85 26.57 112.29 154.05
CA GLN A 85 27.41 111.75 152.98
C GLN A 85 27.18 110.24 152.72
N TYR A 86 26.84 109.46 153.76
CA TYR A 86 26.44 108.07 153.60
C TYR A 86 25.03 107.91 153.01
N ARG A 87 24.07 108.80 153.33
CA ARG A 87 22.76 108.83 152.63
C ARG A 87 22.92 109.20 151.16
N ASP A 88 23.63 110.28 150.87
CA ASP A 88 23.87 110.77 149.50
C ASP A 88 24.46 109.66 148.61
N LYS A 89 25.47 108.93 149.12
CA LYS A 89 26.10 107.78 148.43
C LYS A 89 25.19 106.57 148.29
N LEU A 90 24.26 106.34 149.23
CA LEU A 90 23.28 105.26 149.12
C LEU A 90 22.18 105.61 148.12
N GLU A 91 21.76 106.87 148.05
CA GLU A 91 20.82 107.37 147.04
C GLU A 91 21.44 107.29 145.63
N GLU A 92 22.69 107.76 145.46
CA GLU A 92 23.47 107.60 144.23
C GLU A 92 23.62 106.11 143.83
N ALA A 93 23.90 105.22 144.79
CA ALA A 93 23.99 103.78 144.52
C ALA A 93 22.65 103.17 144.08
N VAL A 94 21.53 103.60 144.69
CA VAL A 94 20.17 103.14 144.31
C VAL A 94 19.77 103.66 142.93
N GLU A 95 20.09 104.90 142.57
CA GLU A 95 19.87 105.43 141.22
C GLU A 95 20.70 104.67 140.17
N ASN A 96 21.97 104.41 140.46
CA ASN A 96 22.84 103.59 139.60
C ASN A 96 22.32 102.16 139.43
N ILE A 97 21.84 101.52 140.51
CA ILE A 97 21.20 100.19 140.43
C ILE A 97 19.92 100.25 139.58
N CYS A 98 19.08 101.27 139.74
CA CYS A 98 17.87 101.47 138.96
C CYS A 98 18.16 101.69 137.46
N PHE A 99 19.23 102.41 137.13
CA PHE A 99 19.73 102.56 135.76
C PHE A 99 20.23 101.21 135.20
N LEU A 100 21.12 100.53 135.93
CA LEU A 100 21.67 99.23 135.53
C LEU A 100 20.58 98.16 135.38
N GLU A 101 19.52 98.17 136.19
CA GLU A 101 18.36 97.30 136.01
C GLU A 101 17.61 97.57 134.70
N LYS A 102 17.36 98.83 134.36
CA LYS A 102 16.70 99.22 133.10
C LYS A 102 17.54 98.79 131.91
N GLU A 103 18.83 99.03 131.96
CA GLU A 103 19.77 98.63 130.90
C GLU A 103 19.91 97.10 130.80
N ASN A 104 19.94 96.37 131.92
CA ASN A 104 19.95 94.91 131.94
C ASN A 104 18.65 94.32 131.36
N LYS A 105 17.49 94.95 131.61
CA LYS A 105 16.20 94.59 131.01
C LYS A 105 16.20 94.86 129.49
N ARG A 106 16.75 95.98 129.03
CA ARG A 106 16.93 96.31 127.61
C ARG A 106 17.85 95.31 126.90
N LEU A 107 19.06 95.10 127.42
CA LEU A 107 20.03 94.17 126.84
C LEU A 107 19.50 92.72 126.79
N LYS A 108 18.67 92.30 127.76
CA LYS A 108 17.96 91.01 127.70
C LYS A 108 16.98 90.94 126.53
N ALA A 109 16.19 92.00 126.30
CA ALA A 109 15.28 92.08 125.17
C ALA A 109 16.03 92.05 123.83
N ASP A 110 17.08 92.86 123.70
CA ASP A 110 17.94 92.94 122.52
C ASP A 110 18.58 91.56 122.20
N VAL A 111 19.10 90.86 123.23
CA VAL A 111 19.63 89.49 123.09
C VAL A 111 18.55 88.47 122.72
N THR A 112 17.30 88.63 123.17
CA THR A 112 16.21 87.75 122.71
C THR A 112 15.80 88.02 121.26
N SER A 113 15.79 89.27 120.79
CA SER A 113 15.57 89.57 119.36
C SER A 113 16.69 88.96 118.53
N ALA A 114 17.96 89.28 118.83
CA ALA A 114 19.11 88.79 118.08
C ALA A 114 19.17 87.25 117.99
N LYS A 115 18.69 86.53 119.02
CA LYS A 115 18.52 85.07 118.97
C LYS A 115 17.42 84.62 118.01
N LEU A 116 16.24 85.26 118.03
CA LEU A 116 15.16 84.97 117.10
C LEU A 116 15.57 85.29 115.65
N ASP A 117 16.22 86.42 115.43
CA ASP A 117 16.76 86.85 114.13
C ASP A 117 17.80 85.85 113.62
N ALA A 118 18.73 85.40 114.48
CA ALA A 118 19.71 84.36 114.14
C ALA A 118 19.05 83.00 113.83
N THR A 119 18.03 82.57 114.59
CA THR A 119 17.30 81.33 114.28
C THR A 119 16.55 81.42 112.94
N THR A 120 15.96 82.58 112.64
CA THR A 120 15.27 82.84 111.37
C THR A 120 16.25 82.82 110.21
N SER A 121 17.42 83.48 110.36
CA SER A 121 18.51 83.45 109.38
C SER A 121 19.00 82.02 109.10
N ASN A 122 19.20 81.20 110.14
CA ASN A 122 19.61 79.80 109.99
C ASN A 122 18.56 78.95 109.26
N VAL A 123 17.26 79.18 109.50
CA VAL A 123 16.17 78.51 108.76
C VAL A 123 16.16 78.93 107.28
N LEU A 124 16.37 80.22 106.99
CA LEU A 124 16.47 80.73 105.62
C LEU A 124 17.69 80.18 104.87
N LEU A 125 18.86 80.10 105.53
CA LEU A 125 20.07 79.49 104.97
C LEU A 125 19.84 78.01 104.63
N LYS A 126 19.27 77.22 105.56
CA LYS A 126 18.93 75.83 105.29
C LYS A 126 17.93 75.70 104.12
N THR A 127 16.91 76.54 104.09
CA THR A 127 15.90 76.53 103.01
C THR A 127 16.51 76.87 101.66
N LEU A 128 17.48 77.79 101.63
CA LEU A 128 18.26 78.14 100.44
C LEU A 128 19.12 76.97 99.97
N ASP A 129 19.81 76.27 100.87
CA ASP A 129 20.64 75.11 100.51
C ASP A 129 19.81 73.90 100.06
N ASP A 130 18.71 73.58 100.75
CA ASP A 130 17.71 72.59 100.30
C ASP A 130 17.18 72.94 98.89
N SER A 131 17.05 74.23 98.57
CA SER A 131 16.61 74.73 97.25
C SER A 131 17.72 74.62 96.19
N LYS A 132 19.00 74.89 96.53
CA LYS A 132 20.14 74.65 95.63
C LYS A 132 20.27 73.17 95.27
N SER A 133 20.16 72.26 96.25
CA SER A 133 20.22 70.81 96.01
C SER A 133 19.09 70.33 95.11
N LYS A 134 17.86 70.84 95.31
CA LYS A 134 16.72 70.57 94.42
C LYS A 134 16.96 71.10 93.01
N LEU A 135 17.43 72.34 92.89
CA LEU A 135 17.74 72.97 91.59
C LEU A 135 18.76 72.14 90.81
N HIS A 136 19.88 71.78 91.44
CA HIS A 136 20.92 70.96 90.81
C HIS A 136 20.39 69.59 90.38
N SER A 137 19.60 68.91 91.21
CA SER A 137 18.94 67.65 90.85
C SER A 137 18.01 67.80 89.64
N THR A 138 17.23 68.90 89.57
CA THR A 138 16.40 69.17 88.38
C THR A 138 17.21 69.52 87.14
N GLU A 139 18.36 70.18 87.28
CA GLU A 139 19.27 70.51 86.19
C GLU A 139 19.94 69.25 85.62
N SER A 140 20.46 68.35 86.46
CA SER A 140 20.97 67.04 86.02
C SER A 140 19.90 66.23 85.30
N ARG A 141 18.66 66.22 85.81
CA ARG A 141 17.53 65.54 85.15
C ARG A 141 17.19 66.16 83.79
N LEU A 142 17.21 67.49 83.67
CA LEU A 142 17.03 68.19 82.40
C LEU A 142 18.18 67.90 81.43
N GLN A 143 19.42 67.74 81.90
CA GLN A 143 20.56 67.33 81.08
C GLN A 143 20.38 65.90 80.52
N MET A 144 19.96 64.95 81.36
CA MET A 144 19.65 63.58 80.90
C MET A 144 18.52 63.57 79.85
N MET A 145 17.43 64.29 80.09
CA MET A 145 16.32 64.39 79.12
C MET A 145 16.75 65.08 77.80
N ARG A 146 17.71 66.02 77.84
CA ARG A 146 18.30 66.62 76.62
C ARG A 146 19.12 65.61 75.82
N ILE A 147 19.85 64.71 76.48
CA ILE A 147 20.61 63.63 75.83
C ILE A 147 19.65 62.63 75.18
N GLU A 148 18.65 62.14 75.92
CA GLU A 148 17.60 61.24 75.40
C GLU A 148 16.89 61.84 74.17
N ILE A 149 16.55 63.13 74.19
CA ILE A 149 15.96 63.84 73.04
C ILE A 149 16.90 63.88 71.82
N LEU A 150 18.22 63.94 72.01
CA LEU A 150 19.21 63.88 70.92
C LEU A 150 19.34 62.46 70.37
N GLU A 151 19.38 61.45 71.23
CA GLU A 151 19.40 60.02 70.84
C GLU A 151 18.15 59.64 70.04
N LEU A 152 16.96 60.06 70.50
CA LEU A 152 15.69 59.86 69.78
C LEU A 152 15.65 60.61 68.44
N LYS A 153 16.25 61.81 68.34
CA LYS A 153 16.38 62.54 67.07
C LYS A 153 17.31 61.81 66.09
N ASN A 154 18.46 61.32 66.56
CA ASN A 154 19.39 60.55 65.74
C ASN A 154 18.72 59.25 65.27
N ARG A 155 18.07 58.52 66.18
CA ARG A 155 17.35 57.27 65.83
C ARG A 155 16.22 57.50 64.83
N LYS A 156 15.53 58.64 64.90
CA LYS A 156 14.54 59.06 63.88
C LYS A 156 15.20 59.36 62.53
N ALA A 157 16.40 59.95 62.50
CA ALA A 157 17.15 60.18 61.26
C ALA A 157 17.59 58.84 60.63
N ASP A 158 18.10 57.89 61.41
CA ASP A 158 18.45 56.54 60.94
C ASP A 158 17.25 55.84 60.31
N LEU A 159 16.11 55.83 60.99
CA LEU A 159 14.88 55.19 60.52
C LEU A 159 14.35 55.86 59.25
N ASN A 160 14.43 57.19 59.16
CA ASN A 160 14.10 57.90 57.92
C ASN A 160 15.03 57.51 56.77
N SER A 161 16.34 57.35 57.02
CA SER A 161 17.30 56.89 56.01
C SER A 161 16.98 55.48 55.52
N GLN A 162 16.72 54.55 56.44
CA GLN A 162 16.31 53.18 56.14
C GLN A 162 15.00 53.12 55.33
N VAL A 163 14.02 53.99 55.63
CA VAL A 163 12.77 54.10 54.85
C VAL A 163 13.04 54.59 53.43
N GLN A 164 14.03 55.46 53.19
CA GLN A 164 14.37 55.90 51.83
C GLN A 164 15.14 54.82 51.04
N ASP A 165 16.06 54.08 51.68
CA ASP A 165 16.70 52.89 51.06
C ASP A 165 15.66 51.86 50.63
N LEU A 166 14.73 51.51 51.53
CA LEU A 166 13.66 50.54 51.24
C LEU A 166 12.74 51.02 50.11
N LYS A 167 12.44 52.32 50.00
CA LYS A 167 11.69 52.89 48.87
C LYS A 167 12.47 52.82 47.55
N ALA A 168 13.76 53.16 47.56
CA ALA A 168 14.60 53.07 46.36
C ALA A 168 14.74 51.61 45.87
N ARG A 169 14.88 50.66 46.79
CA ARG A 169 14.94 49.22 46.51
C ARG A 169 13.60 48.66 46.03
N LEU A 170 12.48 49.10 46.60
CA LEU A 170 11.14 48.76 46.10
C LEU A 170 10.98 49.22 44.64
N HIS A 171 11.30 50.48 44.34
CA HIS A 171 11.21 51.02 42.98
C HIS A 171 12.14 50.30 41.98
N SER A 172 13.33 49.91 42.42
CA SER A 172 14.24 49.07 41.63
C SER A 172 13.71 47.65 41.40
N ALA A 173 12.89 47.11 42.32
CA ALA A 173 12.26 45.80 42.16
C ALA A 173 11.03 45.87 41.25
N GLU A 174 10.20 46.91 41.38
CA GLU A 174 9.06 47.21 40.51
C GLU A 174 9.50 47.35 39.05
N THR A 175 10.49 48.20 38.78
CA THR A 175 11.02 48.41 37.42
C THR A 175 11.74 47.18 36.84
N LEU A 176 12.27 46.28 37.69
CA LEU A 176 12.79 44.98 37.24
C LEU A 176 11.66 44.00 36.92
N ALA A 177 10.60 43.96 37.72
CA ALA A 177 9.42 43.12 37.50
C ALA A 177 8.68 43.52 36.21
N GLU A 178 8.54 44.83 35.94
CA GLU A 178 7.94 45.35 34.72
C GLU A 178 8.75 44.96 33.47
N ARG A 179 10.09 45.14 33.49
CA ARG A 179 10.98 44.65 32.42
C ARG A 179 10.85 43.15 32.18
N LYS A 180 10.69 42.35 33.24
CA LYS A 180 10.49 40.89 33.15
C LYS A 180 9.11 40.53 32.62
N SER A 181 8.07 41.29 32.95
CA SER A 181 6.74 41.19 32.35
C SER A 181 6.78 41.42 30.84
N ASP A 182 7.44 42.49 30.39
CA ASP A 182 7.59 42.78 28.95
C ASP A 182 8.48 41.79 28.21
N GLU A 183 9.52 41.25 28.85
CA GLU A 183 10.29 40.13 28.32
C GLU A 183 9.42 38.88 28.14
N CYS A 184 8.54 38.56 29.09
CA CYS A 184 7.59 37.45 28.97
C CYS A 184 6.57 37.66 27.85
N LYS A 185 5.99 38.86 27.72
CA LYS A 185 5.07 39.22 26.60
C LYS A 185 5.76 38.99 25.25
N ARG A 186 6.98 39.52 25.08
CA ARG A 186 7.80 39.33 23.88
C ARG A 186 8.12 37.87 23.57
N LEU A 187 8.42 37.06 24.60
CA LEU A 187 8.69 35.64 24.43
C LEU A 187 7.43 34.86 24.05
N THR A 188 6.28 35.22 24.60
CA THR A 188 4.97 34.66 24.22
C THR A 188 4.66 34.92 22.74
N SER A 189 4.73 36.18 22.28
CA SER A 189 4.50 36.48 20.86
C SER A 189 5.54 35.89 19.91
N LYS A 190 6.76 35.63 20.39
CA LYS A 190 7.75 34.86 19.62
C LYS A 190 7.40 33.37 19.55
N LEU A 191 6.84 32.78 20.60
CA LEU A 191 6.34 31.40 20.61
C LEU A 191 5.15 31.25 19.66
N GLU A 192 4.14 32.11 19.77
CA GLU A 192 2.96 32.16 18.88
C GLU A 192 3.39 32.24 17.39
N SER A 193 4.40 33.07 17.08
CA SER A 193 4.95 33.18 15.73
C SER A 193 5.70 31.92 15.25
N VAL A 194 6.30 31.15 16.17
CA VAL A 194 6.98 29.88 15.84
C VAL A 194 5.97 28.75 15.67
N GLU A 195 4.92 28.71 16.48
CA GLU A 195 3.83 27.74 16.38
C GLU A 195 3.06 27.92 15.05
N SER A 196 2.75 29.16 14.68
CA SER A 196 2.15 29.50 13.37
C SER A 196 3.03 29.08 12.19
N ALA A 197 4.35 29.31 12.27
CA ALA A 197 5.31 28.86 11.25
C ALA A 197 5.43 27.33 11.19
N TRP A 198 5.36 26.64 12.34
CA TRP A 198 5.37 25.19 12.44
C TRP A 198 4.13 24.58 11.79
N ASP A 199 2.92 25.06 12.11
CA ASP A 199 1.69 24.53 11.52
C ASP A 199 1.56 24.84 10.02
N SER A 200 2.09 25.98 9.56
CA SER A 200 2.25 26.26 8.12
C SER A 200 3.17 25.22 7.44
N THR A 201 4.33 24.95 8.04
CA THR A 201 5.29 23.94 7.55
C THR A 201 4.69 22.54 7.58
N ARG A 202 3.93 22.20 8.61
CA ARG A 202 3.20 20.93 8.75
C ARG A 202 2.11 20.77 7.70
N SER A 203 1.37 21.84 7.39
CA SER A 203 0.38 21.89 6.32
C SER A 203 1.03 21.70 4.95
N GLN A 204 2.18 22.34 4.69
CA GLN A 204 2.96 22.15 3.47
C GLN A 204 3.47 20.70 3.34
N ASN A 205 4.04 20.12 4.39
CA ASN A 205 4.45 18.70 4.40
C ASN A 205 3.26 17.75 4.15
N SER A 206 2.06 18.08 4.65
CA SER A 206 0.85 17.30 4.36
C SER A 206 0.40 17.41 2.89
N ARG A 207 0.71 18.49 2.17
CA ARG A 207 0.47 18.61 0.72
C ARG A 207 1.49 17.81 -0.07
N ILE A 208 2.77 17.95 0.25
CA ILE A 208 3.88 17.19 -0.35
C ILE A 208 3.66 15.67 -0.17
N GLN A 209 3.17 15.21 0.98
CA GLN A 209 2.81 13.80 1.19
C GLN A 209 1.60 13.29 0.37
N LYS A 210 0.77 14.19 -0.19
CA LYS A 210 -0.29 13.82 -1.15
C LYS A 210 0.27 13.81 -2.57
N GLU A 211 1.09 14.80 -2.92
CA GLU A 211 1.79 14.86 -4.21
C GLU A 211 2.69 13.62 -4.41
N ILE A 212 3.46 13.20 -3.40
CA ILE A 212 4.26 11.96 -3.42
C ILE A 212 3.38 10.72 -3.62
N ARG A 213 2.14 10.68 -3.10
CA ARG A 213 1.19 9.59 -3.36
C ARG A 213 0.71 9.58 -4.82
N THR A 214 0.42 10.73 -5.41
CA THR A 214 0.10 10.81 -6.84
C THR A 214 1.29 10.43 -7.74
N VAL A 215 2.54 10.60 -7.28
CA VAL A 215 3.73 10.05 -7.97
C VAL A 215 3.81 8.51 -7.85
N ALA A 216 3.35 7.93 -6.74
CA ALA A 216 3.21 6.47 -6.62
C ALA A 216 2.10 5.92 -7.55
N GLU A 217 0.99 6.65 -7.73
CA GLU A 217 -0.04 6.31 -8.73
C GLU A 217 0.52 6.26 -10.16
N VAL A 218 1.49 7.13 -10.51
CA VAL A 218 2.22 7.05 -11.79
C VAL A 218 3.07 5.77 -11.90
N ALA A 219 3.59 5.24 -10.80
CA ALA A 219 4.31 3.95 -10.80
C ALA A 219 3.36 2.77 -11.06
N ASP A 220 2.15 2.79 -10.49
CA ASP A 220 1.12 1.79 -10.79
C ASP A 220 0.58 1.90 -12.23
N ILE A 221 0.41 3.12 -12.77
CA ILE A 221 0.07 3.33 -14.18
C ILE A 221 1.16 2.77 -15.10
N ASN A 222 2.45 2.97 -14.77
CA ASN A 222 3.56 2.36 -15.51
C ASN A 222 3.56 0.83 -15.41
N ARG A 223 3.20 0.27 -14.24
CA ARG A 223 3.04 -1.18 -14.04
C ARG A 223 1.90 -1.75 -14.90
N GLU A 224 0.74 -1.10 -14.91
CA GLU A 224 -0.37 -1.45 -15.81
C GLU A 224 0.01 -1.35 -17.30
N LEU A 225 0.72 -0.28 -17.69
CA LEU A 225 1.16 -0.09 -19.07
C LEU A 225 2.17 -1.17 -19.49
N SER A 226 3.07 -1.58 -18.59
CA SER A 226 4.00 -2.69 -18.80
C SER A 226 3.28 -4.03 -18.93
N GLU A 227 2.28 -4.33 -18.10
CA GLU A 227 1.50 -5.56 -18.25
C GLU A 227 0.65 -5.54 -19.54
N LYS A 228 0.00 -4.42 -19.86
CA LYS A 228 -0.76 -4.26 -21.13
C LYS A 228 0.14 -4.42 -22.36
N SER A 229 1.38 -3.91 -22.33
CA SER A 229 2.32 -4.10 -23.45
C SER A 229 2.83 -5.54 -23.55
N LYS A 230 3.17 -6.21 -22.44
CA LYS A 230 3.48 -7.66 -22.43
C LYS A 230 2.35 -8.50 -23.02
N HIS A 231 1.10 -8.27 -22.58
CA HIS A 231 -0.06 -9.00 -23.10
C HIS A 231 -0.29 -8.74 -24.60
N ARG A 232 -0.05 -7.50 -25.07
CA ARG A 232 -0.14 -7.19 -26.50
C ARG A 232 0.99 -7.82 -27.32
N ILE A 233 2.21 -7.88 -26.79
CA ILE A 233 3.35 -8.58 -27.41
C ILE A 233 3.03 -10.07 -27.52
N ALA A 234 2.68 -10.74 -26.42
CA ALA A 234 2.31 -12.16 -26.43
C ALA A 234 1.13 -12.46 -27.38
N SER A 235 0.14 -11.57 -27.46
CA SER A 235 -0.97 -11.71 -28.42
C SER A 235 -0.51 -11.62 -29.87
N LEU A 236 0.49 -10.79 -30.19
CA LEU A 236 1.04 -10.65 -31.53
C LEU A 236 2.02 -11.79 -31.88
N GLU A 237 2.78 -12.29 -30.91
CA GLU A 237 3.63 -13.48 -31.07
C GLU A 237 2.79 -14.72 -31.42
N ASN A 238 1.70 -14.97 -30.68
CA ASN A 238 0.74 -16.04 -30.99
C ASN A 238 0.07 -15.86 -32.38
N GLU A 239 -0.20 -14.63 -32.80
CA GLU A 239 -0.75 -14.34 -34.14
C GLU A 239 0.28 -14.62 -35.24
N VAL A 240 1.55 -14.25 -35.03
CA VAL A 240 2.67 -14.56 -35.91
C VAL A 240 2.90 -16.07 -36.03
N ASP A 241 2.90 -16.82 -34.93
CA ASP A 241 3.05 -18.28 -34.96
C ASP A 241 1.89 -18.97 -35.68
N ALA A 242 0.65 -18.51 -35.46
CA ALA A 242 -0.51 -19.00 -36.19
C ALA A 242 -0.44 -18.68 -37.70
N LEU A 243 0.13 -17.54 -38.08
CA LEU A 243 0.39 -17.18 -39.49
C LEU A 243 1.52 -18.01 -40.10
N GLN A 244 2.61 -18.26 -39.36
CA GLN A 244 3.69 -19.15 -39.81
C GLN A 244 3.21 -20.60 -40.00
N LEU A 245 2.34 -21.11 -39.11
CA LEU A 245 1.77 -22.45 -39.26
C LEU A 245 0.84 -22.53 -40.48
N LYS A 246 0.03 -21.49 -40.73
CA LYS A 246 -0.76 -21.37 -41.97
C LYS A 246 0.13 -21.31 -43.21
N LEU A 247 1.22 -20.56 -43.19
CA LEU A 247 2.19 -20.47 -44.29
C LEU A 247 2.80 -21.85 -44.60
N LYS A 248 3.37 -22.53 -43.60
CA LYS A 248 3.91 -23.90 -43.72
C LYS A 248 2.89 -24.92 -44.24
N THR A 249 1.61 -24.73 -43.91
CA THR A 249 0.53 -25.58 -44.44
C THR A 249 0.26 -25.28 -45.93
N ARG A 250 0.25 -24.00 -46.33
CA ARG A 250 0.10 -23.60 -47.74
C ARG A 250 1.30 -23.99 -48.59
N GLU A 251 2.51 -23.94 -48.06
CA GLU A 251 3.73 -24.40 -48.71
C GLU A 251 3.65 -25.90 -49.05
N ARG A 252 3.25 -26.75 -48.09
CA ARG A 252 2.98 -28.18 -48.34
C ARG A 252 1.94 -28.39 -49.45
N THR A 253 0.80 -27.71 -49.39
CA THR A 253 -0.24 -27.83 -50.43
C THR A 253 0.25 -27.35 -51.80
N ILE A 254 1.19 -26.40 -51.87
CA ILE A 254 1.83 -26.02 -53.14
C ILE A 254 2.74 -27.13 -53.65
N ASP A 255 3.48 -27.84 -52.78
CA ASP A 255 4.35 -28.95 -53.17
C ASP A 255 3.58 -30.25 -53.50
N GLU A 256 2.46 -30.50 -52.82
CA GLU A 256 1.45 -31.50 -53.20
C GLU A 256 0.93 -31.22 -54.61
N LEU A 257 0.36 -30.02 -54.85
CA LEU A 257 -0.15 -29.61 -56.17
C LEU A 257 0.93 -29.56 -57.27
N ARG A 258 2.21 -29.32 -56.92
CA ARG A 258 3.35 -29.44 -57.85
C ARG A 258 3.58 -30.89 -58.26
N THR A 259 3.46 -31.82 -57.32
CA THR A 259 3.61 -33.27 -57.55
C THR A 259 2.47 -33.76 -58.44
N ASP A 260 1.21 -33.44 -58.10
CA ASP A 260 0.03 -33.72 -58.94
C ASP A 260 0.22 -33.18 -60.37
N ASN A 261 0.81 -31.99 -60.52
CA ASN A 261 1.05 -31.39 -61.83
C ASN A 261 2.18 -32.08 -62.62
N VAL A 262 3.13 -32.75 -61.95
CA VAL A 262 4.12 -33.61 -62.60
C VAL A 262 3.45 -34.91 -63.05
N ASP A 263 2.68 -35.56 -62.19
CA ASP A 263 2.03 -36.83 -62.49
C ASP A 263 1.05 -36.68 -63.66
N VAL A 264 0.16 -35.68 -63.62
CA VAL A 264 -0.75 -35.35 -64.75
C VAL A 264 0.02 -35.03 -66.04
N ARG A 265 1.22 -34.43 -65.98
CA ARG A 265 2.06 -34.25 -67.18
C ARG A 265 2.62 -35.58 -67.70
N THR A 266 2.95 -36.53 -66.84
CA THR A 266 3.39 -37.87 -67.28
C THR A 266 2.25 -38.63 -67.94
N GLU A 267 1.05 -38.63 -67.35
CA GLU A 267 -0.15 -39.21 -67.96
C GLU A 267 -0.46 -38.59 -69.33
N LEU A 268 -0.44 -37.26 -69.43
CA LEU A 268 -0.69 -36.54 -70.68
C LEU A 268 0.37 -36.86 -71.75
N ASN A 269 1.63 -37.11 -71.35
CA ASN A 269 2.68 -37.57 -72.26
C ASN A 269 2.49 -39.02 -72.72
N VAL A 270 2.00 -39.92 -71.85
CA VAL A 270 1.60 -41.28 -72.24
C VAL A 270 0.42 -41.24 -73.22
N LEU A 271 -0.65 -40.51 -72.90
CA LEU A 271 -1.81 -40.34 -73.78
C LEU A 271 -1.45 -39.71 -75.13
N LYS A 272 -0.45 -38.82 -75.20
CA LYS A 272 0.11 -38.31 -76.47
C LYS A 272 0.84 -39.38 -77.28
N LYS A 273 1.59 -40.26 -76.63
CA LYS A 273 2.26 -41.39 -77.29
C LYS A 273 1.21 -42.37 -77.83
N ASP A 274 0.24 -42.75 -77.02
CA ASP A 274 -0.85 -43.65 -77.40
C ASP A 274 -1.69 -43.07 -78.55
N PHE A 275 -2.00 -41.77 -78.52
CA PHE A 275 -2.64 -41.06 -79.64
C PHE A 275 -1.80 -41.10 -80.92
N SER A 276 -0.47 -40.95 -80.81
CA SER A 276 0.44 -41.02 -81.96
C SER A 276 0.50 -42.43 -82.56
N GLU A 277 0.48 -43.46 -81.72
CA GLU A 277 0.42 -44.87 -82.13
C GLU A 277 -0.94 -45.20 -82.78
N LEU A 278 -2.05 -44.76 -82.20
CA LEU A 278 -3.38 -44.86 -82.81
C LEU A 278 -3.48 -44.10 -84.15
N GLN A 279 -2.80 -42.95 -84.28
CA GLN A 279 -2.74 -42.20 -85.54
C GLN A 279 -1.93 -42.95 -86.62
N ALA A 280 -0.86 -43.64 -86.24
CA ALA A 280 -0.11 -44.53 -87.14
C ALA A 280 -0.97 -45.74 -87.57
N ILE A 281 -1.64 -46.41 -86.62
CA ILE A 281 -2.57 -47.52 -86.91
C ILE A 281 -3.70 -47.06 -87.85
N ASN A 282 -4.27 -45.86 -87.66
CA ASN A 282 -5.29 -45.31 -88.55
C ASN A 282 -4.75 -45.07 -89.98
N LYS A 283 -3.49 -44.66 -90.11
CA LYS A 283 -2.82 -44.47 -91.40
C LYS A 283 -2.61 -45.79 -92.14
N ASP A 284 -2.19 -46.85 -91.45
CA ASP A 284 -2.03 -48.18 -92.07
C ASP A 284 -3.37 -48.86 -92.39
N LEU A 285 -4.39 -48.70 -91.54
CA LEU A 285 -5.77 -49.15 -91.85
C LEU A 285 -6.33 -48.45 -93.11
N ARG A 286 -6.07 -47.15 -93.29
CA ARG A 286 -6.40 -46.43 -94.53
C ARG A 286 -5.64 -47.00 -95.73
N ARG A 287 -4.36 -47.34 -95.56
CA ARG A 287 -3.52 -47.93 -96.62
C ARG A 287 -4.05 -49.29 -97.07
N LEU A 288 -4.33 -50.19 -96.12
CA LEU A 288 -4.96 -51.49 -96.35
C LEU A 288 -6.33 -51.35 -97.03
N SER A 289 -7.14 -50.37 -96.61
CA SER A 289 -8.42 -50.08 -97.27
C SER A 289 -8.24 -49.62 -98.73
N THR A 290 -7.21 -48.81 -99.04
CA THR A 290 -6.91 -48.43 -100.44
C THR A 290 -6.32 -49.58 -101.26
N GLU A 291 -5.57 -50.49 -100.64
CA GLU A 291 -5.05 -51.70 -101.29
C GLU A 291 -6.21 -52.67 -101.65
N HIS A 292 -7.18 -52.86 -100.74
CA HIS A 292 -8.38 -53.68 -100.96
C HIS A 292 -9.30 -53.08 -102.05
N ASN A 293 -9.63 -51.78 -101.95
CA ASN A 293 -10.41 -51.06 -102.99
C ASN A 293 -9.75 -51.07 -104.38
N LYS A 294 -8.45 -51.36 -104.49
CA LYS A 294 -7.78 -51.58 -105.77
C LYS A 294 -7.95 -53.03 -106.25
N HIS A 295 -7.70 -54.00 -105.37
CA HIS A 295 -7.92 -55.42 -105.66
C HIS A 295 -9.33 -55.68 -106.18
N ASP A 296 -10.35 -55.10 -105.56
CA ASP A 296 -11.76 -55.29 -105.96
C ASP A 296 -12.00 -54.82 -107.41
N LYS A 297 -11.46 -53.66 -107.80
CA LYS A 297 -11.53 -53.15 -109.17
C LYS A 297 -10.74 -53.99 -110.18
N ASP A 298 -9.56 -54.46 -109.77
CA ASP A 298 -8.74 -55.36 -110.60
C ASP A 298 -9.54 -56.69 -110.84
N THR A 299 -10.36 -57.15 -109.88
CA THR A 299 -11.26 -58.30 -110.05
C THR A 299 -12.55 -58.02 -110.82
N GLU A 300 -13.19 -56.85 -110.66
CA GLU A 300 -14.34 -56.44 -111.49
C GLU A 300 -13.96 -56.41 -112.97
N HIS A 301 -12.76 -55.90 -113.29
CA HIS A 301 -12.28 -55.85 -114.66
C HIS A 301 -12.06 -57.26 -115.26
N ALA A 302 -11.51 -58.19 -114.49
CA ALA A 302 -11.35 -59.59 -114.91
C ALA A 302 -12.70 -60.29 -115.16
N LEU A 303 -13.69 -60.07 -114.30
CA LEU A 303 -15.05 -60.61 -114.50
C LEU A 303 -15.70 -60.05 -115.77
N SER A 304 -15.56 -58.74 -116.01
CA SER A 304 -16.08 -58.08 -117.22
C SER A 304 -15.46 -58.68 -118.51
N MET A 305 -14.15 -58.96 -118.50
CA MET A 305 -13.49 -59.62 -119.63
C MET A 305 -14.06 -61.02 -119.90
N HIS A 306 -14.16 -61.88 -118.88
CA HIS A 306 -14.73 -63.22 -119.05
C HIS A 306 -16.21 -63.23 -119.44
N GLU A 307 -16.99 -62.22 -119.04
CA GLU A 307 -18.38 -62.10 -119.49
C GLU A 307 -18.48 -61.80 -120.99
N THR A 308 -17.56 -60.98 -121.55
CA THR A 308 -17.47 -60.78 -123.01
C THR A 308 -17.01 -62.03 -123.76
N GLU A 309 -16.06 -62.77 -123.20
CA GLU A 309 -15.54 -64.04 -123.76
C GLU A 309 -16.64 -65.12 -123.84
N ILE A 310 -17.39 -65.30 -122.76
CA ILE A 310 -18.56 -66.20 -122.69
C ILE A 310 -19.64 -65.81 -123.71
N LYS A 311 -19.81 -64.52 -124.01
CA LYS A 311 -20.78 -64.05 -125.02
C LYS A 311 -20.39 -64.51 -126.42
N CYS A 312 -19.14 -64.32 -126.84
CA CYS A 312 -18.64 -64.77 -128.14
C CYS A 312 -18.71 -66.30 -128.29
N LEU A 313 -18.39 -67.05 -127.22
CA LEU A 313 -18.50 -68.52 -127.22
C LEU A 313 -19.95 -69.00 -127.45
N ARG A 314 -20.96 -68.32 -126.87
CA ARG A 314 -22.38 -68.64 -127.11
C ARG A 314 -22.81 -68.40 -128.55
N GLU A 315 -22.31 -67.35 -129.20
CA GLU A 315 -22.67 -67.02 -130.59
C GLU A 315 -22.08 -68.02 -131.59
N MET A 316 -20.83 -68.47 -131.40
CA MET A 316 -20.25 -69.57 -132.19
C MET A 316 -21.01 -70.89 -132.00
N ASN A 317 -21.45 -71.19 -130.77
CA ASN A 317 -22.18 -72.42 -130.49
C ASN A 317 -23.59 -72.42 -131.14
N ARG A 318 -24.27 -71.26 -131.18
CA ARG A 318 -25.55 -71.12 -131.91
C ARG A 318 -25.37 -71.38 -133.41
N SER A 319 -24.38 -70.73 -134.03
CA SER A 319 -24.07 -70.92 -135.46
C SER A 319 -23.69 -72.36 -135.80
N SER A 320 -23.05 -73.07 -134.86
CA SER A 320 -22.70 -74.48 -135.02
C SER A 320 -23.94 -75.39 -134.99
N ASN A 321 -24.90 -75.14 -134.10
CA ASN A 321 -26.16 -75.88 -134.06
C ASN A 321 -27.02 -75.65 -135.31
N GLU A 322 -27.17 -74.40 -135.75
CA GLU A 322 -27.90 -74.04 -136.98
C GLU A 322 -27.36 -74.85 -138.18
N ARG A 323 -26.03 -75.06 -138.25
CA ARG A 323 -25.36 -75.86 -139.29
C ARG A 323 -25.58 -77.37 -139.16
N ILE A 324 -25.76 -77.88 -137.93
CA ILE A 324 -26.06 -79.30 -137.67
C ILE A 324 -27.50 -79.63 -138.06
N ASP A 325 -28.45 -78.72 -137.82
CA ASP A 325 -29.85 -78.90 -138.20
C ASP A 325 -30.04 -78.90 -139.73
N GLU A 326 -29.34 -78.02 -140.47
CA GLU A 326 -29.29 -78.06 -141.94
C GLU A 326 -28.87 -79.44 -142.48
N LEU A 327 -27.73 -79.95 -142.01
CA LEU A 327 -27.17 -81.24 -142.44
C LEU A 327 -28.05 -82.43 -142.03
N SER A 328 -28.72 -82.34 -140.88
CA SER A 328 -29.64 -83.38 -140.40
C SER A 328 -30.90 -83.45 -141.27
N ALA A 329 -31.45 -82.31 -141.68
CA ALA A 329 -32.59 -82.24 -142.59
C ALA A 329 -32.25 -82.77 -144.00
N GLU A 330 -31.05 -82.48 -144.51
CA GLU A 330 -30.58 -82.99 -145.81
C GLU A 330 -30.38 -84.53 -145.78
N ASN A 331 -29.77 -85.06 -144.71
CA ASN A 331 -29.54 -86.50 -144.54
C ASN A 331 -30.87 -87.28 -144.45
N ALA A 332 -31.85 -86.78 -143.69
CA ALA A 332 -33.19 -87.37 -143.64
C ALA A 332 -33.89 -87.41 -145.02
N LYS A 333 -33.68 -86.37 -145.84
CA LYS A 333 -34.25 -86.27 -147.19
C LYS A 333 -33.64 -87.29 -148.17
N LEU A 334 -32.33 -87.54 -148.05
CA LEU A 334 -31.64 -88.59 -148.81
C LEU A 334 -32.06 -90.00 -148.38
N GLN A 335 -32.27 -90.24 -147.07
CA GLN A 335 -32.76 -91.53 -146.57
C GLN A 335 -34.16 -91.87 -147.09
N ALA A 336 -35.07 -90.88 -147.19
CA ALA A 336 -36.39 -91.06 -147.77
C ALA A 336 -36.33 -91.49 -149.25
N GLN A 337 -35.48 -90.85 -150.05
CA GLN A 337 -35.29 -91.20 -151.47
C GLN A 337 -34.72 -92.62 -151.65
N LEU A 338 -33.85 -93.07 -150.74
CA LEU A 338 -33.30 -94.42 -150.77
C LEU A 338 -34.37 -95.50 -150.52
N LEU A 339 -35.34 -95.21 -149.64
CA LEU A 339 -36.42 -96.12 -149.27
C LEU A 339 -37.42 -96.35 -150.42
N ASP A 340 -37.80 -95.30 -151.16
CA ASP A 340 -38.70 -95.43 -152.32
C ASP A 340 -38.08 -96.33 -153.41
N VAL A 341 -36.79 -96.13 -153.72
CA VAL A 341 -36.06 -96.95 -154.71
C VAL A 341 -35.99 -98.43 -154.29
N HIS A 342 -35.80 -98.72 -153.01
CA HIS A 342 -35.91 -100.09 -152.49
C HIS A 342 -37.33 -100.65 -152.54
N GLY A 343 -38.35 -99.83 -152.27
CA GLY A 343 -39.76 -100.22 -152.31
C GLY A 343 -40.21 -100.69 -153.69
N ASP A 344 -39.82 -99.99 -154.75
CA ASP A 344 -40.17 -100.37 -156.13
C ASP A 344 -39.33 -101.55 -156.66
N PHE A 345 -38.09 -101.71 -156.20
CA PHE A 345 -37.31 -102.92 -156.49
C PHE A 345 -37.95 -104.18 -155.88
N LEU A 346 -38.41 -104.11 -154.61
CA LEU A 346 -39.03 -105.23 -153.91
C LEU A 346 -40.35 -105.70 -154.55
N LYS A 347 -41.22 -104.78 -154.97
CA LYS A 347 -42.47 -105.11 -155.69
C LYS A 347 -42.21 -105.96 -156.93
N LYS A 348 -41.13 -105.64 -157.67
CA LYS A 348 -40.73 -106.32 -158.91
C LYS A 348 -40.10 -107.69 -158.68
N VAL A 349 -39.54 -107.96 -157.51
CA VAL A 349 -39.07 -109.30 -157.11
C VAL A 349 -40.24 -110.18 -156.65
N GLN A 350 -41.25 -109.61 -155.98
CA GLN A 350 -42.41 -110.37 -155.50
C GLN A 350 -43.33 -110.91 -156.62
N SER A 351 -43.48 -110.20 -157.74
CA SER A 351 -44.24 -110.71 -158.90
C SER A 351 -43.66 -112.03 -159.44
N ASP A 352 -42.35 -112.05 -159.63
CA ASP A 352 -41.63 -113.14 -160.31
C ASP A 352 -41.48 -114.37 -159.40
N ALA A 353 -41.43 -114.17 -158.08
CA ALA A 353 -41.46 -115.24 -157.09
C ALA A 353 -42.85 -115.90 -156.99
N SER A 354 -43.92 -115.09 -156.98
CA SER A 354 -45.30 -115.56 -156.80
C SER A 354 -45.75 -116.54 -157.89
N TRP A 355 -45.39 -116.27 -159.15
CA TRP A 355 -45.77 -117.14 -160.27
C TRP A 355 -45.06 -118.52 -160.20
N LYS A 356 -43.74 -118.53 -160.00
CA LYS A 356 -42.94 -119.77 -159.92
C LYS A 356 -43.32 -120.68 -158.74
N HIS A 357 -43.88 -120.14 -157.67
CA HIS A 357 -44.31 -120.96 -156.53
C HIS A 357 -45.59 -121.76 -156.82
N LYS A 358 -46.56 -121.18 -157.57
CA LYS A 358 -47.82 -121.87 -157.90
C LYS A 358 -47.63 -123.08 -158.82
N GLU A 359 -46.66 -123.03 -159.73
CA GLU A 359 -46.36 -124.12 -160.66
C GLU A 359 -45.68 -125.31 -159.95
N LYS A 360 -44.86 -125.03 -158.92
CA LYS A 360 -44.09 -126.05 -158.19
C LYS A 360 -44.90 -126.76 -157.09
N GLU A 361 -45.91 -126.10 -156.54
CA GLU A 361 -46.73 -126.62 -155.45
C GLU A 361 -47.67 -127.76 -155.88
N LYS A 362 -48.18 -127.71 -157.12
CA LYS A 362 -49.10 -128.74 -157.63
C LYS A 362 -48.39 -130.08 -157.87
N LEU A 363 -47.17 -130.03 -158.42
CA LEU A 363 -46.37 -131.22 -158.80
C LEU A 363 -45.89 -132.07 -157.60
N ARG A 364 -45.95 -131.57 -156.37
CA ARG A 364 -45.59 -132.37 -155.18
C ARG A 364 -46.74 -133.27 -154.70
N ARG A 365 -47.97 -132.76 -154.74
CA ARG A 365 -49.10 -133.33 -153.99
C ARG A 365 -49.75 -134.57 -154.63
N GLU A 366 -49.37 -134.91 -155.86
CA GLU A 366 -49.84 -136.11 -156.57
C GLU A 366 -48.76 -137.22 -156.60
N VAL A 367 -47.52 -136.93 -156.20
CA VAL A 367 -46.41 -137.92 -156.10
C VAL A 367 -46.40 -138.64 -154.76
N GLU A 368 -47.07 -138.09 -153.75
CA GLU A 368 -46.97 -138.50 -152.34
C GLU A 368 -48.03 -139.54 -151.91
N GLU A 369 -48.89 -140.01 -152.83
CA GLU A 369 -49.86 -141.10 -152.58
C GLU A 369 -49.41 -142.48 -153.13
N GLU A 370 -48.41 -142.56 -154.03
CA GLU A 370 -48.14 -143.80 -154.79
C GLU A 370 -47.02 -144.72 -154.23
N MET A 371 -46.25 -144.28 -153.22
CA MET A 371 -45.19 -145.09 -152.59
C MET A 371 -45.12 -144.96 -151.06
N ASP A 372 -45.66 -145.94 -150.31
CA ASP A 372 -44.87 -147.09 -149.83
C ASP A 372 -45.61 -147.95 -148.78
N VAL A 373 -46.37 -148.95 -149.22
CA VAL A 373 -46.70 -150.14 -148.38
C VAL A 373 -46.65 -151.41 -149.25
N LEU A 374 -45.78 -152.35 -148.87
CA LEU A 374 -45.51 -153.57 -149.64
C LEU A 374 -46.45 -154.76 -149.32
N LYS A 375 -46.50 -155.74 -150.25
CA LYS A 375 -47.52 -156.80 -150.38
C LYS A 375 -47.22 -158.08 -149.56
N LYS A 376 -48.25 -158.90 -149.27
CA LYS A 376 -48.14 -160.30 -148.81
C LYS A 376 -49.24 -161.22 -149.41
N PRO A 377 -48.91 -162.38 -150.00
CA PRO A 377 -49.89 -163.31 -150.62
C PRO A 377 -50.10 -164.64 -149.84
N ARG A 378 -51.27 -165.28 -149.96
CA ARG A 378 -51.58 -166.68 -149.56
C ARG A 378 -52.73 -167.28 -150.39
N VAL A 379 -52.79 -168.62 -150.50
CA VAL A 379 -53.82 -169.36 -151.27
C VAL A 379 -54.12 -170.74 -150.64
N CYS A 380 -55.37 -171.23 -150.79
CA CYS A 380 -55.77 -172.65 -150.63
C CYS A 380 -55.79 -173.20 -149.17
N LYS A 381 -56.35 -174.38 -148.86
CA LYS A 381 -56.53 -175.57 -149.72
C LYS A 381 -57.79 -176.43 -149.49
N ASN A 382 -58.61 -176.16 -148.46
CA ASN A 382 -59.78 -177.00 -148.10
C ASN A 382 -61.14 -176.29 -148.33
N CYS A 383 -61.13 -175.10 -148.95
CA CYS A 383 -62.27 -174.20 -149.09
C CYS A 383 -62.34 -173.47 -150.45
N HIS A 384 -61.41 -173.76 -151.37
CA HIS A 384 -61.23 -173.14 -152.69
C HIS A 384 -60.84 -171.65 -152.72
N GLU A 385 -60.11 -171.30 -153.79
CA GLU A 385 -59.69 -169.96 -154.27
C GLU A 385 -58.97 -168.96 -153.34
N SER A 386 -57.91 -168.35 -153.87
CA SER A 386 -57.38 -167.03 -153.50
C SER A 386 -56.44 -166.55 -154.62
N PHE A 387 -56.46 -165.27 -154.96
CA PHE A 387 -55.59 -164.68 -156.00
C PHE A 387 -54.76 -163.54 -155.42
N THR A 388 -53.53 -163.34 -155.90
CA THR A 388 -52.86 -162.03 -156.13
C THR A 388 -51.40 -162.21 -156.55
N LEU A 389 -51.15 -162.26 -157.86
CA LEU A 389 -49.84 -162.04 -158.48
C LEU A 389 -50.01 -161.50 -159.91
N GLU A 390 -51.02 -160.64 -160.08
CA GLU A 390 -51.70 -160.37 -161.35
C GLU A 390 -51.69 -158.86 -161.66
N LYS A 391 -51.51 -158.38 -162.90
CA LYS A 391 -51.13 -159.01 -164.18
C LYS A 391 -50.14 -158.09 -164.93
N ASN A 392 -49.54 -158.56 -166.03
CA ASN A 392 -48.07 -158.57 -166.20
C ASN A 392 -47.59 -158.08 -167.59
N ASN A 393 -46.26 -157.95 -167.76
CA ASN A 393 -45.48 -157.71 -169.00
C ASN A 393 -45.38 -156.23 -169.45
N ALA A 394 -44.49 -155.82 -170.36
CA ALA A 394 -43.53 -156.54 -171.21
C ALA A 394 -42.05 -156.20 -170.85
N GLN A 395 -41.02 -156.93 -171.27
CA GLN A 395 -40.93 -158.06 -172.23
C GLN A 395 -40.70 -159.42 -171.52
N SER A 396 -40.61 -160.52 -172.29
CA SER A 396 -40.69 -161.92 -171.81
C SER A 396 -41.91 -162.12 -170.88
N CYS A 397 -43.13 -162.20 -171.41
CA CYS A 397 -43.50 -162.50 -172.81
C CYS A 397 -44.71 -161.67 -173.23
N THR A 398 -44.75 -161.03 -174.43
CA THR A 398 -43.84 -161.05 -175.62
C THR A 398 -43.81 -159.67 -176.31
N TYR A 399 -42.99 -159.49 -177.37
CA TYR A 399 -43.10 -158.46 -178.44
C TYR A 399 -42.24 -157.15 -178.53
N HIS A 400 -41.01 -157.07 -177.98
CA HIS A 400 -40.03 -155.99 -178.32
C HIS A 400 -40.56 -154.55 -178.01
N PRO A 401 -40.12 -153.39 -178.58
CA PRO A 401 -38.87 -153.02 -179.27
C PRO A 401 -38.15 -151.76 -178.71
N GLY A 402 -36.87 -151.51 -179.08
CA GLY A 402 -36.19 -150.22 -178.84
C GLY A 402 -34.76 -150.02 -179.38
N ARG A 403 -34.61 -149.38 -180.57
CA ARG A 403 -33.39 -148.78 -181.22
C ARG A 403 -33.88 -147.80 -182.35
N TYR A 404 -33.17 -146.97 -183.13
CA TYR A 404 -31.73 -146.72 -183.42
C TYR A 404 -31.55 -145.36 -184.20
N LEU A 405 -30.34 -145.16 -184.78
CA LEU A 405 -29.96 -144.39 -186.00
C LEU A 405 -29.13 -143.07 -185.82
N PRO A 406 -28.32 -142.63 -186.82
CA PRO A 406 -27.21 -141.65 -186.66
C PRO A 406 -27.28 -140.32 -187.48
N ARG A 407 -26.49 -139.29 -187.10
CA ARG A 407 -25.79 -138.23 -187.92
C ARG A 407 -24.27 -138.52 -187.87
N GLN A 408 -23.35 -137.96 -188.67
CA GLN A 408 -23.36 -137.20 -189.93
C GLN A 408 -23.88 -135.74 -189.98
N TYR A 409 -22.95 -134.78 -190.15
CA TYR A 409 -23.18 -133.38 -190.57
C TYR A 409 -23.67 -132.47 -189.41
N PRO A 410 -24.64 -131.51 -189.49
CA PRO A 410 -24.97 -130.70 -188.31
C PRO A 410 -25.51 -131.52 -187.13
N LEU A 411 -24.97 -131.20 -185.94
CA LEU A 411 -25.30 -131.73 -184.61
C LEU A 411 -24.74 -133.14 -184.26
N GLU A 412 -24.50 -133.28 -182.94
CA GLU A 412 -24.38 -134.54 -182.15
C GLU A 412 -23.12 -135.43 -182.27
N GLY A 413 -22.84 -136.12 -181.17
CA GLY A 413 -21.99 -137.31 -181.04
C GLY A 413 -22.81 -138.51 -180.52
N TYR A 414 -22.36 -139.75 -180.71
CA TYR A 414 -23.27 -140.90 -180.81
C TYR A 414 -22.91 -142.18 -180.01
N SER A 415 -23.81 -142.59 -179.09
CA SER A 415 -23.97 -143.98 -178.55
C SER A 415 -22.78 -144.57 -177.73
N TRP A 416 -22.80 -145.77 -177.13
CA TRP A 416 -23.64 -146.99 -177.23
C TRP A 416 -23.71 -147.75 -175.88
N SER A 417 -24.36 -148.93 -175.81
CA SER A 417 -24.78 -149.62 -174.56
C SER A 417 -23.84 -150.71 -173.98
N CYS A 418 -23.85 -150.88 -172.65
CA CYS A 418 -23.33 -152.03 -171.89
C CYS A 418 -23.88 -151.97 -170.44
N CYS A 419 -24.56 -152.93 -169.80
CA CYS A 419 -25.00 -154.29 -170.12
C CYS A 419 -26.34 -154.59 -169.41
N CYS A 420 -27.25 -155.46 -169.87
CA CYS A 420 -27.42 -156.05 -171.21
C CYS A 420 -28.82 -156.68 -171.35
N LYS A 421 -29.36 -156.71 -172.59
CA LYS A 421 -30.77 -157.06 -172.96
C LYS A 421 -31.79 -155.99 -172.53
N ARG A 422 -32.77 -155.60 -173.34
CA ARG A 422 -33.11 -155.88 -174.76
C ARG A 422 -34.04 -154.72 -175.20
N ASP A 423 -34.16 -154.27 -176.44
CA ASP A 423 -33.40 -154.35 -177.68
C ASP A 423 -34.35 -153.89 -178.81
N ILE A 424 -33.74 -153.38 -179.88
CA ILE A 424 -34.17 -153.46 -181.29
C ILE A 424 -35.54 -152.85 -181.64
N SER A 425 -35.42 -151.68 -182.31
CA SER A 425 -36.25 -151.11 -183.39
C SER A 425 -37.19 -149.92 -183.11
N SER A 426 -37.38 -149.15 -184.19
CA SER A 426 -38.57 -148.34 -184.53
C SER A 426 -39.08 -147.30 -183.52
N ARG A 427 -38.42 -146.12 -183.53
CA ARG A 427 -38.99 -144.74 -183.52
C ARG A 427 -40.54 -144.65 -183.56
N PRO A 428 -41.18 -143.75 -182.77
CA PRO A 428 -41.02 -142.30 -183.03
C PRO A 428 -41.12 -141.31 -181.84
N CYS A 429 -40.73 -140.05 -182.11
CA CYS A 429 -41.24 -138.77 -181.56
C CYS A 429 -41.16 -138.39 -180.04
N LYS A 430 -40.30 -137.39 -179.74
CA LYS A 430 -40.44 -136.29 -178.75
C LYS A 430 -40.35 -136.52 -177.21
N PHE A 431 -39.75 -135.50 -176.57
CA PHE A 431 -39.82 -135.04 -175.16
C PHE A 431 -39.02 -135.77 -174.03
N ALA A 432 -38.71 -134.98 -173.00
CA ALA A 432 -38.41 -135.31 -171.59
C ALA A 432 -37.11 -136.06 -171.16
N GLY A 433 -36.07 -135.31 -170.79
CA GLY A 433 -35.27 -135.48 -169.55
C GLY A 433 -34.23 -136.63 -169.40
N ARG A 434 -33.31 -136.45 -168.43
CA ARG A 434 -32.31 -137.44 -167.90
C ARG A 434 -31.25 -137.94 -168.92
N HIS A 435 -30.18 -138.64 -168.54
CA HIS A 435 -29.14 -138.47 -167.49
C HIS A 435 -27.93 -139.36 -167.85
N VAL A 436 -26.79 -139.17 -167.15
CA VAL A 436 -25.96 -140.26 -166.57
C VAL A 436 -25.45 -139.71 -165.23
N GLU A 437 -25.93 -140.07 -164.03
CA GLU A 437 -26.09 -141.36 -163.33
C GLU A 437 -24.80 -141.93 -162.69
N ARG A 438 -24.62 -141.62 -161.41
CA ARG A 438 -24.80 -142.57 -160.29
C ARG A 438 -25.64 -141.87 -159.21
N GLU A 439 -26.87 -142.34 -158.93
CA GLU A 439 -27.21 -143.37 -157.93
C GLU A 439 -26.90 -142.92 -156.49
N THR A 440 -27.84 -142.85 -155.53
CA THR A 440 -29.32 -142.99 -155.47
C THR A 440 -29.80 -142.15 -154.26
N LEU A 441 -31.06 -141.71 -154.11
CA LEU A 441 -32.33 -142.09 -154.76
C LEU A 441 -32.92 -140.93 -155.58
#